data_AF-A0A947RJC5-F1
#
_entry.id   AF-A0A947RJC5-F1
#
_cell.length_a   1.000
_cell.length_b   1.000
_cell.length_c   1.000
_cell.angle_alpha   90.00
_cell.angle_beta   90.00
_cell.angle_gamma   90.00
#
_symmetry.space_group_name_H-M   'P 1'
#
loop_
_entity.id
_entity.type
_entity.pdbx_description
1 polymer ?
#
loop_
_entity_poly.entity_id
_entity_poly.type
_entity_poly.pdbx_seq_one_letter_code
_entity_poly.pdbx_strand_id
1 'polypeptide(L)'
;MKEKIRPIYSELQGYLSQAPEPIPGRETTSNGVEIVEQLNSSIEELEEISGDDYSRYKENIKITKSGSTRYFDLLSYRSSLGGLISRLHGKYFSDENPPFSGMPSTVINQNQSQITYVQVLLEMQSKIDSKIPEYEEGTRERSFLEKVKSSLSGISDINSLVVLILKTAKDLGLTLEQIFSIFS
;
A
#
# COMPACT_ATOMS: atom_id res chain seq x y z
N MET A 1 -19.12 -9.19 -4.56
CA MET A 1 -17.68 -9.51 -4.38
C MET A 1 -17.11 -8.76 -3.19
N LYS A 2 -17.16 -7.42 -3.19
CA LYS A 2 -16.78 -6.55 -2.05
C LYS A 2 -17.21 -7.08 -0.68
N GLU A 3 -18.49 -7.39 -0.50
CA GLU A 3 -19.03 -7.90 0.77
C GLU A 3 -18.51 -9.30 1.19
N LYS A 4 -18.09 -10.14 0.23
CA LYS A 4 -17.47 -11.44 0.55
C LYS A 4 -16.01 -11.30 0.94
N ILE A 5 -15.31 -10.31 0.39
CA ILE A 5 -13.89 -10.06 0.65
C ILE A 5 -13.70 -9.23 1.93
N ARG A 6 -14.70 -8.42 2.32
CA ARG A 6 -14.63 -7.53 3.49
C ARG A 6 -14.21 -8.22 4.79
N PRO A 7 -14.76 -9.39 5.18
CA PRO A 7 -14.33 -10.07 6.41
C PRO A 7 -12.85 -10.42 6.41
N ILE A 8 -12.37 -11.04 5.32
CA ILE A 8 -10.95 -11.40 5.17
C ILE A 8 -10.08 -10.15 5.15
N TYR A 9 -10.50 -9.11 4.44
CA TYR A 9 -9.80 -7.84 4.39
C TYR A 9 -9.61 -7.21 5.77
N SER A 10 -10.64 -7.22 6.62
CA SER A 10 -10.54 -6.74 8.01
C SER A 10 -9.68 -7.65 8.89
N GLU A 11 -9.71 -8.96 8.66
CA GLU A 11 -8.85 -9.91 9.35
C GLU A 11 -7.36 -9.66 9.04
N LEU A 12 -7.02 -9.47 7.77
CA LEU A 12 -5.68 -9.13 7.30
C LEU A 12 -5.17 -7.83 7.95
N GLN A 13 -6.03 -6.81 8.08
CA GLN A 13 -5.69 -5.58 8.81
C GLN A 13 -5.42 -5.85 10.29
N GLY A 14 -6.19 -6.74 10.92
CA GLY A 14 -5.98 -7.19 12.30
C GLY A 14 -4.64 -7.90 12.49
N TYR A 15 -4.25 -8.76 11.54
CA TYR A 15 -2.96 -9.43 11.54
C TYR A 15 -1.77 -8.47 11.42
N LEU A 16 -1.91 -7.39 10.64
CA LEU A 16 -0.87 -6.38 10.50
C LEU A 16 -0.76 -5.49 11.73
N SER A 17 -1.89 -5.10 12.33
CA SER A 17 -1.92 -4.22 13.50
C SER A 17 -1.37 -4.88 14.77
N GLN A 18 -1.49 -6.21 14.87
CA GLN A 18 -0.95 -6.99 15.98
C GLN A 18 0.50 -7.45 15.77
N ALA A 19 1.04 -7.30 14.55
CA ALA A 19 2.41 -7.71 14.29
C ALA A 19 3.41 -6.79 14.97
N PRO A 20 4.44 -7.33 15.63
CA PRO A 20 5.43 -6.53 16.32
C PRO A 20 6.26 -5.74 15.30
N GLU A 21 6.73 -4.56 15.73
CA GLU A 21 7.65 -3.76 14.91
C GLU A 21 9.00 -4.49 14.76
N PRO A 22 9.58 -4.53 13.55
CA PRO A 22 10.87 -5.14 13.33
C PRO A 22 11.95 -4.32 14.06
N ILE A 23 12.74 -5.02 14.88
CA ILE A 23 13.89 -4.42 15.55
C ILE A 23 15.12 -4.66 14.68
N PRO A 24 15.93 -3.64 14.34
CA PRO A 24 17.16 -3.83 13.57
C PRO A 24 18.08 -4.89 14.21
N GLY A 25 18.51 -5.87 13.42
CA GLY A 25 19.30 -7.03 13.85
C GLY A 25 18.50 -8.14 14.53
N ARG A 26 17.17 -8.04 14.60
CA ARG A 26 16.24 -9.07 15.10
C ARG A 26 15.01 -9.15 14.19
N GLU A 27 15.26 -9.31 12.91
CA GLU A 27 14.22 -9.35 11.88
C GLU A 27 13.45 -10.68 11.88
N THR A 28 13.97 -11.73 12.55
CA THR A 28 13.32 -13.04 12.64
C THR A 28 12.75 -13.28 14.03
N THR A 29 11.57 -13.92 14.08
CA THR A 29 10.93 -14.34 15.33
C THR A 29 10.32 -15.72 15.20
N SER A 30 10.37 -16.50 16.29
CA SER A 30 9.63 -17.75 16.45
C SER A 30 8.26 -17.55 17.10
N ASN A 31 7.99 -16.35 17.62
CA ASN A 31 6.73 -16.03 18.27
C ASN A 31 5.71 -15.60 17.23
N GLY A 32 4.51 -16.19 17.24
CA GLY A 32 3.44 -15.85 16.30
C GLY A 32 3.53 -16.58 14.96
N VAL A 33 4.24 -17.70 14.91
CA VAL A 33 4.29 -18.55 13.71
C VAL A 33 2.88 -19.07 13.37
N GLU A 34 2.04 -19.30 14.37
CA GLU A 34 0.64 -19.70 14.20
C GLU A 34 -0.18 -18.62 13.48
N ILE A 35 0.16 -17.33 13.69
CA ILE A 35 -0.50 -16.21 13.01
C ILE A 35 -0.16 -16.24 11.51
N VAL A 36 1.06 -16.64 11.15
CA VAL A 36 1.47 -16.80 9.75
C VAL A 36 0.70 -17.94 9.07
N GLU A 37 0.45 -19.04 9.79
CA GLU A 37 -0.35 -20.15 9.26
C GLU A 37 -1.82 -19.75 9.06
N GLN A 38 -2.38 -19.00 10.02
CA GLN A 38 -3.72 -18.43 9.91
C GLN A 38 -3.81 -17.47 8.73
N LEU A 39 -2.83 -16.57 8.58
CA LEU A 39 -2.74 -15.65 7.45
C LEU A 39 -2.72 -16.39 6.10
N ASN A 40 -1.90 -17.43 5.98
CA ASN A 40 -1.84 -18.23 4.75
C ASN A 40 -3.19 -18.90 4.44
N SER A 41 -3.92 -19.33 5.47
CA SER A 41 -5.28 -19.89 5.33
C SER A 41 -6.28 -18.83 4.87
N SER A 42 -6.24 -17.62 5.45
CA SER A 42 -7.09 -16.50 5.01
C SER A 42 -6.77 -16.07 3.56
N ILE A 43 -5.51 -16.19 3.13
CA ILE A 43 -5.13 -15.93 1.72
C ILE A 43 -5.71 -17.01 0.79
N GLU A 44 -5.69 -18.28 1.18
CA GLU A 44 -6.31 -19.36 0.39
C GLU A 44 -7.83 -19.17 0.25
N GLU A 45 -8.50 -18.80 1.34
CA GLU A 45 -9.93 -18.46 1.30
C GLU A 45 -10.19 -17.26 0.38
N LEU A 46 -9.32 -16.26 0.42
CA LEU A 46 -9.40 -15.09 -0.46
C LEU A 46 -9.24 -15.48 -1.94
N GLU A 47 -8.30 -16.37 -2.27
CA GLU A 47 -8.09 -16.91 -3.62
C GLU A 47 -9.35 -17.66 -4.10
N GLU A 48 -9.96 -18.46 -3.23
CA GLU A 48 -11.21 -19.19 -3.54
C GLU A 48 -12.39 -18.24 -3.80
N ILE A 49 -12.54 -17.19 -2.97
CA ILE A 49 -13.65 -16.23 -3.09
C ILE A 49 -13.48 -15.30 -4.30
N SER A 50 -12.27 -14.80 -4.53
CA SER A 50 -12.02 -13.79 -5.57
C SER A 50 -11.73 -14.39 -6.94
N GLY A 51 -11.20 -15.62 -6.99
CA GLY A 51 -10.66 -16.25 -8.19
C GLY A 51 -9.34 -15.65 -8.68
N ASP A 52 -8.73 -14.74 -7.92
CA ASP A 52 -7.39 -14.20 -8.21
C ASP A 52 -6.31 -15.01 -7.49
N ASP A 53 -5.10 -15.07 -8.07
CA ASP A 53 -3.93 -15.66 -7.43
C ASP A 53 -3.18 -14.65 -6.54
N TYR A 54 -2.98 -15.02 -5.28
CA TYR A 54 -2.24 -14.27 -4.26
C TYR A 54 -1.05 -15.05 -3.71
N SER A 55 -0.65 -16.16 -4.36
CA SER A 55 0.42 -17.06 -3.89
C SER A 55 1.74 -16.37 -3.62
N ARG A 56 2.06 -15.32 -4.40
CA ARG A 56 3.27 -14.48 -4.19
C ARG A 56 3.39 -13.92 -2.78
N TYR A 57 2.26 -13.64 -2.12
CA TYR A 57 2.27 -13.10 -0.76
C TYR A 57 2.56 -14.20 0.26
N LYS A 58 2.01 -15.41 0.08
CA LYS A 58 2.35 -16.60 0.89
C LYS A 58 3.84 -16.94 0.76
N GLU A 59 4.38 -16.82 -0.46
CA GLU A 59 5.78 -17.17 -0.73
C GLU A 59 6.79 -16.24 -0.06
N ASN A 60 6.43 -14.97 0.13
CA ASN A 60 7.27 -13.99 0.82
C ASN A 60 7.15 -14.11 2.35
N ILE A 61 6.09 -14.74 2.85
CA ILE A 61 5.83 -14.95 4.27
C ILE A 61 6.07 -16.43 4.62
N LYS A 62 7.28 -16.91 4.31
CA LYS A 62 7.67 -18.30 4.56
C LYS A 62 8.16 -18.51 5.98
N ILE A 63 7.59 -19.54 6.61
CA ILE A 63 8.12 -20.09 7.85
C ILE A 63 9.37 -20.90 7.51
N THR A 64 10.50 -20.48 8.06
CA THR A 64 11.78 -21.17 7.96
C THR A 64 11.99 -22.05 9.20
N LYS A 65 12.63 -23.20 9.01
CA LYS A 65 12.94 -24.14 10.09
C LYS A 65 14.45 -24.24 10.28
N SER A 66 14.92 -24.06 11.52
CA SER A 66 16.30 -24.34 11.93
C SER A 66 16.27 -25.24 13.16
N GLY A 67 16.69 -26.50 12.98
CA GLY A 67 16.54 -27.53 14.00
C GLY A 67 15.07 -27.80 14.35
N SER A 68 14.71 -27.67 15.63
CA SER A 68 13.33 -27.76 16.12
C SER A 68 12.58 -26.43 16.11
N THR A 69 13.26 -25.32 15.84
CA THR A 69 12.68 -23.98 15.90
C THR A 69 12.12 -23.58 14.53
N ARG A 70 10.88 -23.09 14.54
CA ARG A 70 10.23 -22.45 13.39
C ARG A 70 10.27 -20.94 13.61
N TYR A 71 10.58 -20.18 12.57
CA TYR A 71 10.62 -18.73 12.62
C TYR A 71 10.23 -18.14 11.26
N PHE A 72 9.88 -16.87 11.25
CA PHE A 72 9.63 -16.12 10.04
C PHE A 72 10.28 -14.74 10.13
N ASP A 73 10.46 -14.13 8.96
CA ASP A 73 10.99 -12.77 8.85
C ASP A 73 9.85 -11.76 9.02
N LEU A 74 9.91 -10.97 10.10
CA LEU A 74 8.90 -9.97 10.47
C LEU A 74 8.73 -8.90 9.40
N LEU A 75 9.84 -8.54 8.76
CA LEU A 75 9.87 -7.49 7.77
C LEU A 75 9.15 -7.93 6.49
N SER A 76 9.45 -9.14 6.01
CA SER A 76 8.78 -9.76 4.86
C SER A 76 7.31 -10.04 5.16
N TYR A 77 6.98 -10.42 6.40
CA TYR A 77 5.60 -10.54 6.88
C TYR A 77 4.84 -9.21 6.75
N ARG A 78 5.35 -8.13 7.38
CA ARG A 78 4.66 -6.82 7.40
C ARG A 78 4.57 -6.22 5.99
N SER A 79 5.64 -6.32 5.20
CA SER A 79 5.66 -5.78 3.84
C SER A 79 4.66 -6.49 2.92
N SER A 80 4.65 -7.82 2.96
CA SER A 80 3.81 -8.62 2.08
C SER A 80 2.34 -8.48 2.46
N LEU A 81 2.03 -8.51 3.76
CA LEU A 81 0.68 -8.31 4.26
C LEU A 81 0.17 -6.89 3.96
N GLY A 82 0.99 -5.86 4.21
CA GLY A 82 0.66 -4.48 3.85
C GLY A 82 0.39 -4.32 2.35
N GLY A 83 1.23 -4.93 1.50
CA GLY A 83 1.05 -4.91 0.05
C GLY A 83 -0.20 -5.66 -0.43
N LEU A 84 -0.61 -6.72 0.27
CA LEU A 84 -1.87 -7.43 -0.02
C LEU A 84 -3.07 -6.56 0.36
N ILE A 85 -3.06 -5.97 1.55
CA ILE A 85 -4.12 -5.06 2.04
C ILE A 85 -4.27 -3.88 1.07
N SER A 86 -3.19 -3.22 0.66
CA SER A 86 -3.26 -2.11 -0.29
C SER A 86 -3.82 -2.54 -1.64
N ARG A 87 -3.45 -3.72 -2.15
CA ARG A 87 -4.01 -4.25 -3.40
C ARG A 87 -5.51 -4.52 -3.30
N LEU A 88 -5.96 -5.11 -2.19
CA LEU A 88 -7.38 -5.36 -1.94
C LEU A 88 -8.16 -4.07 -1.77
N HIS A 89 -7.59 -3.10 -1.05
CA HIS A 89 -8.17 -1.78 -0.87
C HIS A 89 -8.40 -1.08 -2.22
N GLY A 90 -7.35 -0.98 -3.04
CA GLY A 90 -7.47 -0.37 -4.37
C GLY A 90 -8.45 -1.09 -5.29
N LYS A 91 -8.53 -2.43 -5.21
CA LYS A 91 -9.40 -3.23 -6.09
C LYS A 91 -10.87 -3.22 -5.67
N TYR A 92 -11.17 -3.27 -4.37
CA TYR A 92 -12.51 -3.52 -3.86
C TYR A 92 -13.07 -2.42 -2.95
N PHE A 93 -12.23 -1.55 -2.38
CA PHE A 93 -12.58 -0.58 -1.34
C PHE A 93 -12.02 0.82 -1.63
N SER A 94 -11.76 1.17 -2.89
CA SER A 94 -11.13 2.45 -3.29
C SER A 94 -12.00 3.68 -3.02
N ASP A 95 -13.29 3.46 -2.75
CA ASP A 95 -14.28 4.43 -2.30
C ASP A 95 -14.27 4.64 -0.77
N GLU A 96 -13.51 3.84 -0.03
CA GLU A 96 -13.38 3.91 1.44
C GLU A 96 -12.06 4.59 1.83
N ASN A 97 -11.99 5.09 3.07
CA ASN A 97 -10.74 5.66 3.56
C ASN A 97 -9.64 4.58 3.61
N PRO A 98 -8.41 4.89 3.19
CA PRO A 98 -7.33 3.93 3.21
C PRO A 98 -7.05 3.47 4.64
N PRO A 99 -6.81 2.17 4.84
CA PRO A 99 -6.45 1.68 6.16
C PRO A 99 -5.14 2.33 6.61
N PHE A 100 -5.05 2.64 7.90
CA PHE A 100 -3.89 3.26 8.53
C PHE A 100 -3.62 4.74 8.17
N SER A 101 -4.62 5.46 7.62
CA SER A 101 -4.61 6.92 7.50
C SER A 101 -4.62 7.60 8.89
N GLY A 102 -3.46 7.68 9.54
CA GLY A 102 -3.31 8.32 10.87
C GLY A 102 -2.31 7.67 11.84
N MET A 103 -1.63 6.57 11.47
CA MET A 103 -0.55 5.99 12.29
C MET A 103 0.81 6.20 11.63
N PRO A 104 1.89 6.49 12.40
CA PRO A 104 3.23 6.66 11.85
C PRO A 104 3.70 5.37 11.17
N SER A 105 4.29 5.54 9.99
CA SER A 105 4.63 4.54 8.99
C SER A 105 5.24 3.25 9.51
N THR A 106 4.67 2.12 9.06
CA THR A 106 5.35 0.84 9.03
C THR A 106 6.61 0.97 8.15
N VAL A 107 7.78 0.87 8.76
CA VAL A 107 9.06 0.86 8.01
C VAL A 107 9.19 -0.48 7.32
N ILE A 108 8.91 -0.51 6.02
CA ILE A 108 9.14 -1.64 5.13
C ILE A 108 10.57 -1.53 4.60
N ASN A 109 11.39 -2.59 4.71
CA ASN A 109 12.75 -2.69 4.17
C ASN A 109 12.77 -3.86 3.17
N GLN A 110 13.09 -3.59 1.90
CA GLN A 110 13.21 -4.51 0.74
C GLN A 110 13.44 -3.69 -0.56
N ASN A 111 14.67 -3.66 -1.08
CA ASN A 111 15.07 -2.92 -2.30
C ASN A 111 14.74 -1.42 -2.31
N GLN A 112 15.75 -0.62 -1.98
CA GLN A 112 15.73 0.84 -1.85
C GLN A 112 15.00 1.57 -2.99
N SER A 113 15.07 1.10 -4.23
CA SER A 113 14.43 1.75 -5.39
C SER A 113 12.92 1.45 -5.54
N GLN A 114 12.47 0.25 -5.18
CA GLN A 114 11.07 -0.16 -5.34
C GLN A 114 10.20 0.25 -4.13
N ILE A 115 10.78 0.29 -2.94
CA ILE A 115 10.10 0.78 -1.73
C ILE A 115 9.92 2.29 -1.74
N THR A 116 10.96 3.04 -2.10
CA THR A 116 10.83 4.49 -2.23
C THR A 116 9.72 4.81 -3.22
N TYR A 117 9.57 4.05 -4.30
CA TYR A 117 8.51 4.26 -5.26
C TYR A 117 7.09 4.06 -4.68
N VAL A 118 6.83 2.94 -4.01
CA VAL A 118 5.50 2.66 -3.42
C VAL A 118 5.18 3.66 -2.31
N GLN A 119 6.16 4.00 -1.47
CA GLN A 119 5.99 5.01 -0.43
C GLN A 119 5.70 6.39 -1.02
N VAL A 120 6.45 6.81 -2.05
CA VAL A 120 6.23 8.08 -2.76
C VAL A 120 4.84 8.13 -3.38
N LEU A 121 4.34 7.02 -3.96
CA LEU A 121 2.98 6.97 -4.48
C LEU A 121 1.92 7.15 -3.39
N LEU A 122 2.08 6.49 -2.24
CA LEU A 122 1.15 6.59 -1.12
C LEU A 122 1.16 8.00 -0.51
N GLU A 123 2.35 8.58 -0.32
CA GLU A 123 2.51 9.96 0.16
C GLU A 123 1.91 10.96 -0.84
N MET A 124 2.13 10.75 -2.14
CA MET A 124 1.55 11.58 -3.20
C MET A 124 0.03 11.50 -3.19
N GLN A 125 -0.53 10.29 -3.10
CA GLN A 125 -1.98 10.08 -3.05
C GLN A 125 -2.59 10.76 -1.81
N SER A 126 -1.99 10.56 -0.64
CA SER A 126 -2.41 11.18 0.61
C SER A 126 -2.36 12.72 0.54
N LYS A 127 -1.28 13.28 0.00
CA LYS A 127 -1.13 14.74 -0.18
C LYS A 127 -2.17 15.28 -1.16
N ILE A 128 -2.43 14.59 -2.27
CA ILE A 128 -3.47 14.97 -3.23
C ILE A 128 -4.85 14.95 -2.57
N ASP A 129 -5.16 13.89 -1.83
CA ASP A 129 -6.44 13.74 -1.12
C ASP A 129 -6.65 14.86 -0.09
N SER A 130 -5.59 15.27 0.62
CA SER A 130 -5.64 16.42 1.54
C SER A 130 -5.83 17.76 0.83
N LYS A 131 -5.30 17.91 -0.38
CA LYS A 131 -5.26 19.18 -1.11
C LYS A 131 -6.50 19.44 -1.97
N ILE A 132 -7.13 18.41 -2.52
CA ILE A 132 -8.38 18.55 -3.31
C ILE A 132 -9.44 19.42 -2.61
N PRO A 133 -9.77 19.23 -1.31
CA PRO A 133 -10.77 20.05 -0.64
C PRO A 133 -10.33 21.50 -0.40
N GLU A 134 -9.03 21.82 -0.48
CA GLU A 134 -8.51 23.20 -0.34
C GLU A 134 -8.74 24.06 -1.58
N TYR A 135 -9.08 23.45 -2.73
CA TYR A 135 -9.32 24.15 -3.99
C TYR A 135 -10.79 24.10 -4.39
N GLU A 136 -11.33 25.25 -4.79
CA GLU A 136 -12.71 25.37 -5.28
C GLU A 136 -12.94 24.50 -6.53
N GLU A 137 -14.17 24.02 -6.66
CA GLU A 137 -14.60 23.22 -7.79
C GLU A 137 -14.52 24.03 -9.10
N GLY A 138 -14.00 23.42 -10.17
CA GLY A 138 -13.78 24.09 -11.45
C GLY A 138 -12.46 24.89 -11.56
N THR A 139 -11.66 24.98 -10.50
CA THR A 139 -10.31 25.53 -10.59
C THR A 139 -9.35 24.61 -11.36
N ARG A 140 -8.30 25.19 -11.93
CA ARG A 140 -7.28 24.44 -12.70
C ARG A 140 -6.45 23.55 -11.78
N GLU A 141 -6.21 24.02 -10.56
CA GLU A 141 -5.48 23.37 -9.48
C GLU A 141 -6.21 22.12 -9.00
N ARG A 142 -7.53 22.23 -8.78
CA ARG A 142 -8.36 21.05 -8.43
C ARG A 142 -8.41 20.05 -9.58
N SER A 143 -8.64 20.54 -10.80
CA SER A 143 -8.66 19.68 -12.00
C SER A 143 -7.34 18.95 -12.22
N PHE A 144 -6.22 19.58 -11.86
CA PHE A 144 -4.89 18.98 -11.87
C PHE A 144 -4.79 17.85 -10.85
N LEU A 145 -5.15 18.12 -9.58
CA LEU A 145 -5.12 17.13 -8.51
C LEU A 145 -5.99 15.91 -8.81
N GLU A 146 -7.21 16.11 -9.31
CA GLU A 146 -8.13 15.03 -9.67
C GLU A 146 -7.62 14.18 -10.84
N LYS A 147 -7.05 14.81 -11.89
CA LYS A 147 -6.44 14.08 -13.02
C LYS A 147 -5.20 13.29 -12.63
N VAL A 148 -4.36 13.86 -11.76
CA VAL A 148 -3.19 13.13 -11.24
C VAL A 148 -3.70 11.94 -10.42
N LYS A 149 -4.65 12.16 -9.49
CA LYS A 149 -5.25 11.10 -8.66
C LYS A 149 -5.80 9.93 -9.47
N SER A 150 -6.60 10.20 -10.50
CA SER A 150 -7.19 9.14 -11.33
C SER A 150 -6.14 8.32 -12.09
N SER A 151 -5.00 8.93 -12.40
CA SER A 151 -3.96 8.35 -13.23
C SER A 151 -2.85 7.66 -12.43
N LEU A 152 -2.77 7.89 -11.11
CA LEU A 152 -1.75 7.31 -10.22
C LEU A 152 -1.74 5.77 -10.22
N SER A 153 -2.92 5.15 -10.35
CA SER A 153 -3.06 3.68 -10.34
C SER A 153 -2.35 2.98 -11.51
N GLY A 154 -2.10 3.70 -12.62
CA GLY A 154 -1.44 3.17 -13.81
C GLY A 154 0.07 3.41 -13.86
N ILE A 155 0.65 4.04 -12.83
CA ILE A 155 2.08 4.36 -12.80
C ILE A 155 2.86 3.13 -12.30
N SER A 156 4.02 2.86 -12.92
CA SER A 156 4.91 1.74 -12.58
C SER A 156 6.25 2.14 -11.94
N ASP A 157 6.63 3.42 -12.02
CA ASP A 157 7.91 3.94 -11.55
C ASP A 157 7.88 5.48 -11.36
N ILE A 158 8.91 6.03 -10.69
CA ILE A 158 9.00 7.47 -10.36
C ILE A 158 9.10 8.35 -11.61
N ASN A 159 9.79 7.91 -12.68
CA ASN A 159 9.89 8.73 -13.89
C ASN A 159 8.52 8.87 -14.55
N SER A 160 7.76 7.78 -14.59
CA SER A 160 6.37 7.79 -15.06
C SER A 160 5.49 8.73 -14.22
N LEU A 161 5.69 8.81 -12.90
CA LEU A 161 5.01 9.76 -12.01
C LEU A 161 5.36 11.22 -12.35
N VAL A 162 6.64 11.53 -12.50
CA VAL A 162 7.11 12.88 -12.85
C VAL A 162 6.54 13.31 -14.21
N VAL A 163 6.57 12.40 -15.20
CA VAL A 163 6.00 12.65 -16.53
C VAL A 163 4.50 12.91 -16.45
N LEU A 164 3.76 12.13 -15.65
CA LEU A 164 2.33 12.35 -15.42
C LEU A 164 2.06 13.76 -14.86
N ILE A 165 2.80 14.16 -13.82
CA ILE A 165 2.65 15.47 -13.17
C ILE A 165 2.91 16.60 -14.19
N LEU A 166 4.04 16.54 -14.89
CA LEU A 166 4.44 17.57 -15.85
C LEU A 166 3.48 17.66 -17.04
N LYS A 167 3.04 16.52 -17.56
CA LYS A 167 2.07 16.47 -18.66
C LYS A 167 0.72 17.04 -18.25
N THR A 168 0.22 16.63 -17.08
CA THR A 168 -1.08 17.11 -16.57
C THR A 168 -1.05 18.61 -16.30
N ALA A 169 0.06 19.12 -15.75
CA ALA A 169 0.24 20.56 -15.55
C ALA A 169 0.29 21.33 -16.87
N LYS A 170 1.03 20.82 -17.87
CA LYS A 170 1.08 21.41 -19.20
C LYS A 170 -0.31 21.45 -19.86
N ASP A 171 -1.06 20.36 -19.78
CA ASP A 171 -2.41 20.25 -20.36
C ASP A 171 -3.41 21.21 -19.73
N LEU A 172 -3.18 21.60 -18.47
CA LEU A 172 -4.02 22.55 -17.72
C LEU A 172 -3.45 23.97 -17.66
N GLY A 173 -2.28 24.20 -18.28
CA GLY A 173 -1.61 25.51 -18.29
C GLY A 173 -1.13 25.98 -16.92
N LEU A 174 -0.67 25.05 -16.07
CA LEU A 174 -0.05 25.35 -14.78
C LEU A 174 1.47 25.47 -14.92
N THR A 175 2.05 26.45 -14.23
CA THR A 175 3.52 26.62 -14.15
C THR A 175 4.11 25.71 -13.07
N LEU A 176 5.42 25.46 -13.13
CA LEU A 176 6.11 24.68 -12.10
C LEU A 176 5.99 25.31 -10.71
N GLU A 177 6.01 26.64 -10.60
CA GLU A 177 5.83 27.36 -9.33
C GLU A 177 4.44 27.08 -8.73
N GLN A 178 3.40 27.05 -9.56
CA GLN A 178 2.04 26.73 -9.11
C GLN A 178 1.95 25.27 -8.62
N ILE A 179 2.60 24.34 -9.32
CA ILE A 179 2.67 22.93 -8.88
C ILE A 179 3.38 22.84 -7.52
N PHE A 180 4.52 23.51 -7.35
CA PHE A 180 5.22 23.53 -6.07
C PHE A 180 4.37 24.12 -4.95
N SER A 181 3.61 25.18 -5.23
CA SER A 181 2.70 25.77 -4.25
C SER A 181 1.54 24.84 -3.85
N ILE A 182 1.10 23.95 -4.75
CA ILE A 182 0.07 22.95 -4.44
C ILE A 182 0.61 21.87 -3.48
N PHE A 183 1.87 21.47 -3.66
CA PHE A 183 2.50 20.40 -2.88
C PHE A 183 3.31 20.87 -1.67
N SER A 184 3.50 22.18 -1.51
CA SER A 184 4.00 22.79 -0.26
C SER A 184 2.96 22.61 0.84
#